data_AF-A0A957NLY1-F1
#
_entry.id   AF-A0A957NLY1-F1
#
_cell.length_a   1.000
_cell.length_b   1.000
_cell.length_c   1.000
_cell.angle_alpha   90.00
_cell.angle_beta   90.00
_cell.angle_gamma   90.00
#
_symmetry.space_group_name_H-M   'P 1'
#
loop_
_entity.id
_entity.type
_entity.pdbx_description
1 polymer ?
#
loop_
_entity_poly.entity_id
_entity_poly.type
_entity_poly.pdbx_seq_one_letter_code
_entity_poly.pdbx_strand_id
1 'polypeptide(L)'
;MAQTLASAPPPMNKGFFSRISSYIFDIRFLGVIVQIAFIAIVILGVRTLGGNFAQNAGKLGRAQFICRDGSFSYRCAYDFMDGNAGFDISDPPLEYKTTDSFWWALWNGIINTFRVGILALIATTILGTLAGIARLSDNWLLSKVALVYVEITRNTPVLVQLLLLYFSVVLALPDIREAIQPFGLPIFLSNRGLSIPWPEFMSSAPIWLAFLILGILQFQLTWFFMGRREQETGKPSNRFRWALAGFLVIAAVGWIISSATADNEGILVARSSRIGEFEDIKSVIMARGGVNHVSEFAHKSDEELEQAALKICVLRDSPSEPNLTNKLRRLGLPYEVNRASSMSRAISSFAEGNCDVLAAPKSALNSALAMLESPASNLIVSVKEAPLTWTVPSFEGFNVVGGWSMTGEFFALFLGLTIFYGGGLAEVVRAGILSVSKGQTEAARALGLLEGQRLQLIVLPQALKVIIPPLISTYLSLMKDTSLGVAVAFPEMYLISQTLMNQSGRALQIMIII
;
A
#
# COMPACT_ATOMS: atom_id res chain seq x y z
N MET A 1 -82.61 -29.64 66.39
CA MET A 1 -81.69 -28.70 65.72
C MET A 1 -81.44 -29.23 64.32
N ALA A 2 -82.18 -28.73 63.33
CA ALA A 2 -82.13 -29.22 61.96
C ALA A 2 -81.06 -28.43 61.16
N GLN A 3 -80.09 -29.16 60.60
CA GLN A 3 -79.17 -28.65 59.60
C GLN A 3 -79.92 -28.48 58.28
N THR A 4 -80.01 -27.26 57.75
CA THR A 4 -80.35 -26.99 56.36
C THR A 4 -79.07 -26.78 55.57
N LEU A 5 -78.64 -27.84 54.87
CA LEU A 5 -77.66 -27.77 53.79
C LEU A 5 -78.24 -26.89 52.67
N ALA A 6 -77.72 -25.68 52.52
CA ALA A 6 -77.98 -24.85 51.35
C ALA A 6 -77.30 -25.48 50.14
N SER A 7 -78.10 -26.05 49.23
CA SER A 7 -77.67 -26.57 47.93
C SER A 7 -77.06 -25.45 47.08
N ALA A 8 -75.89 -25.69 46.49
CA ALA A 8 -75.27 -24.79 45.52
C ALA A 8 -76.20 -24.56 44.32
N PRO A 9 -76.27 -23.33 43.76
CA PRO A 9 -77.14 -23.04 42.63
C PRO A 9 -76.68 -23.79 41.37
N PRO A 10 -77.60 -24.19 40.48
CA PRO A 10 -77.27 -24.93 39.26
C PRO A 10 -76.43 -24.06 38.31
N PRO A 11 -75.50 -24.63 37.53
CA PRO A 11 -74.69 -23.87 36.59
C PRO A 11 -75.60 -23.24 35.54
N MET A 12 -75.56 -21.90 35.44
CA MET A 12 -76.25 -21.17 34.38
C MET A 12 -75.73 -21.64 33.02
N ASN A 13 -76.64 -22.13 32.17
CA ASN A 13 -76.33 -22.52 30.81
C ASN A 13 -76.02 -21.27 29.98
N LYS A 14 -74.74 -20.92 29.90
CA LYS A 14 -74.22 -19.82 29.08
C LYS A 14 -74.67 -20.04 27.64
N GLY A 15 -75.56 -19.17 27.15
CA GLY A 15 -76.04 -19.19 25.76
C GLY A 15 -74.87 -19.21 24.78
N PHE A 16 -75.05 -19.91 23.66
CA PHE A 16 -74.04 -20.19 22.62
C PHE A 16 -73.10 -19.02 22.32
N PHE A 17 -73.63 -17.80 22.21
CA PHE A 17 -72.87 -16.57 21.96
C PHE A 17 -71.90 -16.16 23.09
N SER A 18 -72.23 -16.41 24.36
CA SER A 18 -71.32 -16.09 25.48
C SER A 18 -70.18 -17.13 25.64
N ARG A 19 -70.38 -18.37 25.18
CA ARG A 19 -69.29 -19.37 25.07
C ARG A 19 -68.32 -19.01 23.95
N ILE A 20 -68.82 -18.53 22.82
CA ILE A 20 -67.99 -18.07 21.70
C ILE A 20 -67.19 -16.82 22.11
N SER A 21 -67.83 -15.85 22.80
CA SER A 21 -67.14 -14.67 23.30
C SER A 21 -66.02 -15.01 24.29
N SER A 22 -66.21 -15.96 25.20
CA SER A 22 -65.14 -16.34 26.14
C SER A 22 -64.01 -17.12 25.48
N TYR A 23 -64.25 -17.80 24.36
CA TYR A 23 -63.21 -18.45 23.55
C TYR A 23 -62.36 -17.44 22.77
N ILE A 24 -62.99 -16.41 22.20
CA ILE A 24 -62.31 -15.36 21.42
C ILE A 24 -61.37 -14.51 22.31
N PHE A 25 -61.71 -14.30 23.58
CA PHE A 25 -60.89 -13.57 24.54
C PHE A 25 -60.01 -14.46 25.44
N ASP A 26 -59.92 -15.76 25.17
CA ASP A 26 -58.97 -16.64 25.87
C ASP A 26 -57.54 -16.35 25.35
N ILE A 27 -56.63 -16.02 26.27
CA ILE A 27 -55.22 -15.69 25.98
C ILE A 27 -54.54 -16.81 25.18
N ARG A 28 -54.92 -18.08 25.42
CA ARG A 28 -54.37 -19.24 24.69
C ARG A 28 -54.85 -19.27 23.24
N PHE A 29 -56.13 -18.95 23.01
CA PHE A 29 -56.74 -18.95 21.68
C PHE A 29 -56.28 -17.73 20.85
N LEU A 30 -56.24 -16.55 21.46
CA LEU A 30 -55.70 -15.34 20.85
C LEU A 30 -54.21 -15.52 20.50
N GLY A 31 -53.43 -16.20 21.35
CA GLY A 31 -52.03 -16.55 21.08
C GLY A 31 -51.85 -17.42 19.83
N VAL A 32 -52.69 -18.44 19.66
CA VAL A 32 -52.67 -19.30 18.46
C VAL A 32 -53.09 -18.52 17.21
N ILE A 33 -54.13 -17.69 17.29
CA ILE A 33 -54.56 -16.85 16.16
C ILE A 33 -53.47 -15.86 15.74
N VAL A 34 -52.81 -15.20 16.69
CA VAL A 34 -51.73 -14.26 16.41
C VAL A 34 -50.52 -14.96 15.80
N GLN A 35 -50.17 -16.17 16.24
CA GLN A 35 -49.13 -16.98 15.62
C GLN A 35 -49.48 -17.38 14.19
N ILE A 36 -50.71 -17.82 13.93
CA ILE A 36 -51.20 -18.16 12.58
C ILE A 36 -51.18 -16.91 11.69
N ALA A 37 -51.65 -15.77 12.18
CA ALA A 37 -51.64 -14.51 11.46
C ALA A 37 -50.20 -14.05 11.16
N PHE A 38 -49.28 -14.17 12.12
CA PHE A 38 -47.87 -13.86 11.92
C PHE A 38 -47.24 -14.77 10.87
N ILE A 39 -47.47 -16.08 10.93
CA ILE A 39 -47.01 -17.03 9.91
C ILE A 39 -47.59 -16.69 8.54
N ALA A 40 -48.88 -16.36 8.47
CA ALA A 40 -49.52 -15.95 7.22
C ALA A 40 -48.91 -14.66 6.65
N ILE A 41 -48.62 -13.66 7.51
CA ILE A 41 -47.93 -12.41 7.12
C ILE A 41 -46.51 -12.70 6.63
N VAL A 42 -45.76 -13.57 7.32
CA VAL A 42 -44.41 -13.97 6.90
C VAL A 42 -44.47 -14.69 5.56
N ILE A 43 -45.39 -15.63 5.36
CA ILE A 43 -45.57 -16.34 4.09
C ILE A 43 -45.96 -15.36 2.97
N LEU A 44 -46.88 -14.44 3.23
CA LEU A 44 -47.30 -13.42 2.27
C LEU A 44 -46.14 -12.48 1.92
N GLY A 45 -45.38 -12.05 2.93
CA GLY A 45 -44.18 -11.22 2.78
C GLY A 45 -43.10 -11.92 1.97
N VAL A 46 -42.77 -13.17 2.31
CA VAL A 46 -41.80 -13.98 1.55
C VAL A 46 -42.27 -14.21 0.12
N ARG A 47 -43.57 -14.49 -0.10
CA ARG A 47 -44.13 -14.70 -1.44
C ARG A 47 -44.12 -13.42 -2.28
N THR A 48 -44.47 -12.28 -1.70
CA THR A 48 -44.49 -10.98 -2.40
C THR A 48 -43.08 -10.50 -2.70
N LEU A 49 -42.17 -10.54 -1.72
CA LEU A 49 -40.76 -10.21 -1.92
C LEU A 49 -40.09 -11.17 -2.91
N GLY A 50 -40.31 -12.48 -2.75
CA GLY A 50 -39.77 -13.49 -3.65
C GLY A 50 -40.31 -13.37 -5.08
N GLY A 51 -41.61 -13.08 -5.23
CA GLY A 51 -42.24 -12.83 -6.54
C GLY A 51 -41.70 -11.57 -7.22
N ASN A 52 -41.61 -10.46 -6.48
CA ASN A 52 -41.04 -9.21 -6.98
C ASN A 52 -39.55 -9.38 -7.35
N PHE A 53 -38.79 -10.06 -6.51
CA PHE A 53 -37.39 -10.37 -6.76
C PHE A 53 -37.23 -11.24 -8.01
N ALA A 54 -37.98 -12.34 -8.13
CA ALA A 54 -37.89 -13.24 -9.28
C ALA A 54 -38.27 -12.55 -10.60
N GLN A 55 -39.29 -11.70 -10.59
CA GLN A 55 -39.68 -10.93 -11.77
C GLN A 55 -38.62 -9.89 -12.17
N ASN A 56 -38.07 -9.15 -11.21
CA ASN A 56 -37.03 -8.15 -11.46
C ASN A 56 -35.70 -8.81 -11.86
N ALA A 57 -35.30 -9.89 -11.19
CA ALA A 57 -34.13 -10.68 -11.53
C ALA A 57 -34.26 -11.32 -12.93
N GLY A 58 -35.45 -11.77 -13.32
CA GLY A 58 -35.72 -12.29 -14.66
C GLY A 58 -35.68 -11.23 -15.77
N LYS A 59 -35.91 -9.95 -15.44
CA LYS A 59 -35.77 -8.82 -16.36
C LYS A 59 -34.32 -8.33 -16.44
N LEU A 60 -33.67 -8.12 -15.28
CA LEU A 60 -32.26 -7.72 -15.22
C LEU A 60 -31.34 -8.81 -15.77
N GLY A 61 -31.56 -10.06 -15.39
CA GLY A 61 -30.74 -11.18 -15.86
C GLY A 61 -30.78 -11.32 -17.38
N ARG A 62 -31.96 -11.18 -17.98
CA ARG A 62 -32.08 -11.16 -19.45
C ARG A 62 -31.36 -10.00 -20.10
N ALA A 63 -31.25 -8.83 -19.46
CA ALA A 63 -30.49 -7.70 -20.00
C ALA A 63 -28.97 -7.85 -19.76
N GLN A 64 -28.58 -8.48 -18.64
CA GLN A 64 -27.20 -8.53 -18.16
C GLN A 64 -26.39 -9.73 -18.65
N PHE A 65 -27.01 -10.89 -18.91
CA PHE A 65 -26.29 -12.13 -19.30
C PHE A 65 -26.49 -12.52 -20.78
N ILE A 66 -26.65 -11.53 -21.66
CA ILE A 66 -26.70 -11.74 -23.11
C ILE A 66 -25.28 -11.86 -23.64
N CYS A 67 -24.95 -12.99 -24.27
CA CYS A 67 -23.71 -13.21 -24.99
C CYS A 67 -23.65 -12.37 -26.27
N ARG A 68 -22.46 -12.27 -26.88
CA ARG A 68 -22.28 -11.57 -28.17
C ARG A 68 -23.14 -12.12 -29.32
N ASP A 69 -23.60 -13.36 -29.22
CA ASP A 69 -24.50 -14.02 -30.18
C ASP A 69 -26.00 -13.82 -29.89
N GLY A 70 -26.35 -13.06 -28.85
CA GLY A 70 -27.73 -12.79 -28.45
C GLY A 70 -28.36 -13.87 -27.56
N SER A 71 -27.65 -14.97 -27.26
CA SER A 71 -28.13 -16.02 -26.36
C SER A 71 -27.98 -15.62 -24.89
N PHE A 72 -28.86 -16.14 -24.03
CA PHE A 72 -28.72 -16.01 -22.58
C PHE A 72 -27.90 -17.19 -22.06
N SER A 73 -26.69 -16.94 -21.56
CA SER A 73 -25.84 -17.97 -20.97
C SER A 73 -24.98 -17.42 -19.84
N TYR A 74 -24.83 -18.20 -18.77
CA TYR A 74 -23.91 -17.86 -17.68
C TYR A 74 -22.44 -17.99 -18.10
N ARG A 75 -22.15 -18.71 -19.20
CA ARG A 75 -20.77 -18.93 -19.67
C ARG A 75 -20.13 -17.66 -20.23
N CYS A 76 -20.95 -16.77 -20.79
CA CYS A 76 -20.52 -15.51 -21.40
C CYS A 76 -20.76 -14.30 -20.48
N ALA A 77 -21.11 -14.54 -19.22
CA ALA A 77 -21.47 -13.51 -18.25
C ALA A 77 -20.39 -12.42 -18.11
N TYR A 78 -19.13 -12.80 -18.33
CA TYR A 78 -17.95 -11.95 -18.16
C TYR A 78 -17.25 -11.63 -19.48
N ASP A 79 -17.82 -11.93 -20.65
CA ASP A 79 -17.20 -11.62 -21.96
C ASP A 79 -16.93 -10.11 -22.12
N PHE A 80 -17.73 -9.27 -21.48
CA PHE A 80 -17.54 -7.82 -21.50
C PHE A 80 -16.22 -7.41 -20.82
N MET A 81 -15.67 -8.22 -19.90
CA MET A 81 -14.46 -7.89 -19.14
C MET A 81 -13.19 -7.89 -20.00
N ASP A 82 -13.21 -8.58 -21.14
CA ASP A 82 -12.14 -8.54 -22.14
C ASP A 82 -12.21 -7.29 -23.04
N GLY A 83 -13.29 -6.51 -22.93
CA GLY A 83 -13.45 -5.24 -23.62
C GLY A 83 -12.54 -4.14 -23.06
N ASN A 84 -12.27 -3.14 -23.89
CA ASN A 84 -11.44 -1.98 -23.53
C ASN A 84 -12.10 -1.17 -22.42
N ALA A 85 -11.32 -0.84 -21.39
CA ALA A 85 -11.78 -0.10 -20.23
C ALA A 85 -12.23 1.32 -20.58
N GLY A 86 -11.47 2.07 -21.37
CA GLY A 86 -11.87 3.40 -21.86
C GLY A 86 -11.94 4.50 -20.78
N PHE A 87 -11.37 4.29 -19.59
CA PHE A 87 -11.15 5.31 -18.57
C PHE A 87 -9.69 5.31 -18.13
N ASP A 88 -9.25 6.41 -17.53
CA ASP A 88 -7.90 6.54 -16.98
C ASP A 88 -7.89 6.23 -15.48
N ILE A 89 -6.77 5.70 -14.98
CA ILE A 89 -6.55 5.40 -13.57
C ILE A 89 -5.47 6.34 -13.06
N SER A 90 -5.79 7.15 -12.06
CA SER A 90 -4.80 8.01 -11.40
C SER A 90 -3.83 7.16 -10.57
N ASP A 91 -2.52 7.23 -10.86
CA ASP A 91 -1.47 6.43 -10.18
C ASP A 91 -1.73 4.90 -10.23
N PRO A 92 -1.70 4.30 -11.43
CA PRO A 92 -1.83 2.87 -11.56
C PRO A 92 -0.53 2.21 -11.07
N PRO A 93 -0.61 1.18 -10.19
CA PRO A 93 0.58 0.52 -9.63
C PRO A 93 1.31 -0.33 -10.68
N LEU A 94 0.62 -0.70 -11.76
CA LEU A 94 1.19 -1.36 -12.94
C LEU A 94 0.98 -0.48 -14.18
N GLU A 95 1.78 -0.67 -15.23
CA GLU A 95 1.57 0.06 -16.49
C GLU A 95 0.14 -0.21 -17.01
N TYR A 96 -0.63 0.85 -17.17
CA TYR A 96 -2.04 0.81 -17.56
C TYR A 96 -2.29 1.81 -18.70
N LYS A 97 -3.04 1.36 -19.69
CA LYS A 97 -3.53 2.16 -20.81
C LYS A 97 -5.05 2.06 -20.87
N THR A 98 -5.70 3.13 -21.33
CA THR A 98 -7.15 3.17 -21.49
C THR A 98 -7.69 2.14 -22.50
N THR A 99 -6.82 1.60 -23.36
CA THR A 99 -7.13 0.52 -24.30
C THR A 99 -7.06 -0.87 -23.68
N ASP A 100 -6.53 -1.01 -22.46
CA ASP A 100 -6.42 -2.29 -21.78
C ASP A 100 -7.79 -2.79 -21.31
N SER A 101 -7.87 -4.08 -21.01
CA SER A 101 -9.13 -4.74 -20.65
C SER A 101 -9.66 -4.30 -19.28
N PHE A 102 -10.96 -4.47 -19.03
CA PHE A 102 -11.54 -4.26 -17.70
C PHE A 102 -10.92 -5.19 -16.65
N TRP A 103 -10.51 -6.41 -17.02
CA TRP A 103 -9.74 -7.28 -16.13
C TRP A 103 -8.47 -6.62 -15.64
N TRP A 104 -7.72 -5.98 -16.54
CA TRP A 104 -6.47 -5.30 -16.18
C TRP A 104 -6.72 -4.07 -15.31
N ALA A 105 -7.78 -3.30 -15.61
CA ALA A 105 -8.19 -2.17 -14.79
C ALA A 105 -8.56 -2.60 -13.36
N LEU A 106 -9.37 -3.66 -13.21
CA LEU A 106 -9.77 -4.19 -11.90
C LEU A 106 -8.56 -4.71 -11.12
N TRP A 107 -7.61 -5.36 -11.79
CA TRP A 107 -6.38 -5.85 -11.16
C TRP A 107 -5.52 -4.71 -10.61
N ASN A 108 -5.41 -3.60 -11.34
CA ASN A 108 -4.76 -2.38 -10.84
C ASN A 108 -5.46 -1.84 -9.58
N GLY A 109 -6.80 -1.83 -9.55
CA GLY A 109 -7.57 -1.44 -8.37
C GLY A 109 -7.33 -2.33 -7.15
N ILE A 110 -7.34 -3.64 -7.34
CA ILE A 110 -7.03 -4.63 -6.29
C ILE A 110 -5.64 -4.38 -5.72
N ILE A 111 -4.64 -4.19 -6.59
CA ILE A 111 -3.27 -3.90 -6.15
C ILE A 111 -3.23 -2.58 -5.37
N ASN A 112 -3.94 -1.53 -5.81
CA ASN A 112 -4.02 -0.27 -5.07
C ASN A 112 -4.67 -0.45 -3.69
N THR A 113 -5.74 -1.24 -3.58
CA THR A 113 -6.37 -1.61 -2.29
C THR A 113 -5.35 -2.27 -1.35
N PHE A 114 -4.59 -3.26 -1.85
CA PHE A 114 -3.56 -3.92 -1.05
C PHE A 114 -2.37 -3.01 -0.74
N ARG A 115 -1.96 -2.16 -1.69
CA ARG A 115 -0.85 -1.20 -1.54
C ARG A 115 -1.14 -0.23 -0.39
N VAL A 116 -2.29 0.42 -0.39
CA VAL A 116 -2.67 1.33 0.71
C VAL A 116 -2.95 0.57 2.00
N GLY A 117 -3.64 -0.57 1.94
CA GLY A 117 -4.01 -1.37 3.10
C GLY A 117 -2.78 -1.92 3.86
N ILE A 118 -1.82 -2.52 3.16
CA ILE A 118 -0.60 -3.08 3.77
C ILE A 118 0.28 -1.98 4.35
N LEU A 119 0.47 -0.87 3.63
CA LEU A 119 1.24 0.26 4.15
C LEU A 119 0.58 0.87 5.38
N ALA A 120 -0.75 1.07 5.34
CA ALA A 120 -1.51 1.57 6.48
C ALA A 120 -1.48 0.59 7.66
N LEU A 121 -1.50 -0.74 7.44
CA LEU A 121 -1.34 -1.74 8.50
C LEU A 121 0.00 -1.60 9.22
N ILE A 122 1.09 -1.48 8.47
CA ILE A 122 2.44 -1.30 9.03
C ILE A 122 2.49 0.00 9.84
N ALA A 123 2.04 1.11 9.25
CA ALA A 123 2.06 2.41 9.90
C ALA A 123 1.16 2.47 11.13
N THR A 124 -0.04 1.88 11.07
CA THR A 124 -0.99 1.73 12.18
C THR A 124 -0.41 0.93 13.32
N THR A 125 0.29 -0.17 13.02
CA THR A 125 0.94 -1.00 14.03
C THR A 125 2.00 -0.18 14.77
N ILE A 126 2.83 0.56 14.04
CA ILE A 126 3.86 1.42 14.63
C ILE A 126 3.21 2.53 15.47
N LEU A 127 2.32 3.33 14.89
CA LEU A 127 1.69 4.46 15.56
C LEU A 127 0.88 4.01 16.79
N GLY A 128 0.05 2.98 16.63
CA GLY A 128 -0.81 2.49 17.70
C GLY A 128 -0.05 1.80 18.82
N THR A 129 1.02 1.05 18.53
CA THR A 129 1.85 0.46 19.60
C THR A 129 2.58 1.55 20.39
N LEU A 130 3.17 2.53 19.69
CA LEU A 130 3.82 3.68 20.33
C LEU A 130 2.83 4.49 21.17
N ALA A 131 1.65 4.80 20.65
CA ALA A 131 0.60 5.50 21.38
C ALA A 131 0.06 4.68 22.57
N GLY A 132 -0.09 3.36 22.42
CA GLY A 132 -0.51 2.46 23.49
C GLY A 132 0.49 2.41 24.64
N ILE A 133 1.78 2.32 24.33
CA ILE A 133 2.88 2.36 25.31
C ILE A 133 2.98 3.76 25.95
N ALA A 134 2.89 4.83 25.15
CA ALA A 134 2.91 6.21 25.61
C ALA A 134 1.82 6.48 26.67
N ARG A 135 0.63 5.90 26.52
CA ARG A 135 -0.46 6.01 27.50
C ARG A 135 -0.19 5.33 28.83
N LEU A 136 0.67 4.32 28.85
CA LEU A 136 1.11 3.64 30.07
C LEU A 136 2.34 4.29 30.71
N SER A 137 2.93 5.30 30.06
CA SER A 137 4.10 5.99 30.57
C SER A 137 3.75 6.82 31.80
N ASP A 138 4.65 6.83 32.79
CA ASP A 138 4.58 7.73 33.95
C ASP A 138 4.76 9.21 33.56
N ASN A 139 5.25 9.50 32.35
CA ASN A 139 5.36 10.86 31.85
C ASN A 139 3.97 11.44 31.54
N TRP A 140 3.55 12.40 32.36
CA TRP A 140 2.25 13.06 32.26
C TRP A 140 1.98 13.64 30.87
N LEU A 141 2.95 14.34 30.27
CA LEU A 141 2.75 15.00 28.98
C LEU A 141 2.55 13.94 27.88
N LEU A 142 3.41 12.93 27.85
CA LEU A 142 3.34 11.86 26.87
C LEU A 142 2.02 11.08 26.98
N SER A 143 1.61 10.72 28.20
CA SER A 143 0.35 10.00 28.44
C SER A 143 -0.88 10.84 28.09
N LYS A 144 -0.88 12.16 28.38
CA LYS A 144 -1.99 13.06 28.06
C LYS A 144 -2.10 13.34 26.56
N VAL A 145 -0.99 13.58 25.87
CA VAL A 145 -0.99 13.75 24.40
C VAL A 145 -1.52 12.50 23.71
N ALA A 146 -1.08 11.32 24.14
CA ALA A 146 -1.57 10.06 23.58
C ALA A 146 -3.05 9.80 23.95
N LEU A 147 -3.51 10.23 25.12
CA LEU A 147 -4.94 10.18 25.49
C LEU A 147 -5.77 11.05 24.55
N VAL A 148 -5.37 12.31 24.31
CA VAL A 148 -6.10 13.24 23.41
C VAL A 148 -6.17 12.67 21.99
N TYR A 149 -5.06 12.16 21.46
CA TYR A 149 -5.03 11.49 20.16
C TYR A 149 -6.03 10.33 20.09
N VAL A 150 -6.03 9.43 21.08
CA VAL A 150 -6.94 8.28 21.11
C VAL A 150 -8.41 8.70 21.26
N GLU A 151 -8.71 9.69 22.10
CA GLU A 151 -10.08 10.19 22.25
C GLU A 151 -10.61 10.85 20.98
N ILE A 152 -9.82 11.69 20.32
CA ILE A 152 -10.21 12.33 19.06
C ILE A 152 -10.49 11.28 17.99
N THR A 153 -9.57 10.34 17.81
CA THR A 153 -9.66 9.35 16.74
C THR A 153 -10.78 8.33 16.93
N ARG A 154 -11.10 7.96 18.18
CA ARG A 154 -12.19 7.01 18.47
C ARG A 154 -13.58 7.64 18.46
N ASN A 155 -13.67 8.94 18.72
CA ASN A 155 -14.97 9.64 18.79
C ASN A 155 -15.37 10.35 17.49
N THR A 156 -14.54 10.29 16.45
CA THR A 156 -14.86 10.90 15.15
C THR A 156 -14.94 9.83 14.06
N PRO A 157 -15.96 9.85 13.19
CA PRO A 157 -16.07 8.88 12.11
C PRO A 157 -14.85 8.94 11.17
N VAL A 158 -14.36 7.77 10.75
CA VAL A 158 -13.19 7.65 9.85
C VAL A 158 -13.37 8.42 8.55
N LEU A 159 -14.59 8.43 7.98
CA LEU A 159 -14.89 9.19 6.77
C LEU A 159 -14.71 10.70 6.99
N VAL A 160 -15.13 11.24 8.15
CA VAL A 160 -14.97 12.66 8.47
C VAL A 160 -13.48 13.00 8.62
N GLN A 161 -12.71 12.13 9.29
CA GLN A 161 -11.26 12.32 9.42
C GLN A 161 -10.57 12.30 8.05
N LEU A 162 -10.94 11.36 7.17
CA LEU A 162 -10.41 11.25 5.83
C LEU A 162 -10.69 12.51 5.00
N LEU A 163 -11.94 12.97 4.99
CA LEU A 163 -12.34 14.18 4.25
C LEU A 163 -11.64 15.43 4.81
N LEU A 164 -11.54 15.54 6.13
CA LEU A 164 -10.81 16.65 6.77
C LEU A 164 -9.34 16.63 6.37
N LEU A 165 -8.67 15.48 6.44
CA LEU A 165 -7.27 15.34 6.04
C LEU A 165 -7.08 15.69 4.56
N TYR A 166 -7.96 15.23 3.68
CA TYR A 166 -7.85 15.54 2.26
C TYR A 166 -8.07 17.03 1.97
N PHE A 167 -9.22 17.58 2.35
CA PHE A 167 -9.60 18.95 2.00
C PHE A 167 -8.86 20.01 2.80
N SER A 168 -8.53 19.74 4.07
CA SER A 168 -7.94 20.75 4.97
C SER A 168 -6.43 20.61 5.12
N VAL A 169 -5.86 19.41 4.94
CA VAL A 169 -4.42 19.20 5.06
C VAL A 169 -3.79 19.06 3.68
N VAL A 170 -4.18 18.05 2.89
CA VAL A 170 -3.53 17.74 1.61
C VAL A 170 -3.73 18.86 0.58
N LEU A 171 -4.94 19.34 0.38
CA LEU A 171 -5.19 20.43 -0.57
C LEU A 171 -4.70 21.80 -0.07
N ALA A 172 -4.44 21.95 1.23
CA ALA A 172 -3.87 23.16 1.80
C ALA A 172 -2.34 23.19 1.71
N LEU A 173 -1.69 22.08 1.31
CA LEU A 173 -0.26 22.06 1.03
C LEU A 173 0.06 22.98 -0.16
N PRO A 174 1.29 23.54 -0.21
CA PRO A 174 1.69 24.39 -1.30
C PRO A 174 1.67 23.66 -2.64
N ASP A 175 1.54 24.46 -3.71
CA ASP A 175 1.67 23.98 -5.08
C ASP A 175 3.03 23.33 -5.31
N ILE A 176 3.09 22.44 -6.31
CA ILE A 176 4.30 21.68 -6.67
C ILE A 176 5.56 22.55 -6.87
N ARG A 177 5.40 23.82 -7.26
CA ARG A 177 6.51 24.78 -7.45
C ARG A 177 7.18 25.23 -6.16
N GLU A 178 6.42 25.24 -5.07
CA GLU A 178 6.88 25.66 -3.74
C GLU A 178 6.82 24.48 -2.75
N ALA A 179 6.95 23.25 -3.27
CA ALA A 179 6.80 22.06 -2.45
C ALA A 179 7.76 22.10 -1.27
N ILE A 180 7.24 21.78 -0.09
CA ILE A 180 8.00 21.79 1.15
C ILE A 180 9.03 20.68 1.08
N GLN A 181 10.29 21.00 1.43
CA GLN A 181 11.36 20.04 1.65
C GLN A 181 11.64 19.91 3.15
N PRO A 182 11.08 18.90 3.83
CA PRO A 182 11.31 18.69 5.25
C PRO A 182 12.80 18.49 5.54
N PHE A 183 13.37 19.33 6.41
CA PHE A 183 14.76 19.23 6.87
C PHE A 183 15.82 19.27 5.76
N GLY A 184 15.51 19.82 4.58
CA GLY A 184 16.40 19.82 3.41
C GLY A 184 16.66 18.43 2.82
N LEU A 185 15.85 17.43 3.20
CA LEU A 185 15.89 16.11 2.59
C LEU A 185 15.23 16.16 1.21
N PRO A 186 15.61 15.26 0.27
CA PRO A 186 14.99 15.16 -1.05
C PRO A 186 13.61 14.47 -0.95
N ILE A 187 12.74 15.06 -0.15
CA ILE A 187 11.35 14.68 0.09
C ILE A 187 10.54 15.89 -0.30
N PHE A 188 9.59 15.72 -1.21
CA PHE A 188 8.76 16.82 -1.69
C PHE A 188 7.33 16.59 -1.25
N LEU A 189 6.80 17.55 -0.49
CA LEU A 189 5.41 17.53 -0.05
C LEU A 189 4.66 18.69 -0.70
N SER A 190 3.62 18.36 -1.46
CA SER A 190 2.81 19.31 -2.23
C SER A 190 1.33 18.93 -2.21
N ASN A 191 0.48 19.79 -2.76
CA ASN A 191 -0.94 19.47 -2.99
C ASN A 191 -1.16 18.28 -3.96
N ARG A 192 -0.14 17.87 -4.72
CA ARG A 192 -0.16 16.67 -5.57
C ARG A 192 0.22 15.39 -4.81
N GLY A 193 0.63 15.51 -3.55
CA GLY A 193 0.99 14.40 -2.69
C GLY A 193 2.46 14.44 -2.23
N LEU A 194 3.02 13.26 -2.00
CA LEU A 194 4.33 13.07 -1.36
C LEU A 194 5.27 12.30 -2.30
N SER A 195 6.43 12.89 -2.61
CA SER A 195 7.49 12.21 -3.34
C SER A 195 8.68 11.96 -2.41
N ILE A 196 9.08 10.70 -2.27
CA ILE A 196 10.21 10.28 -1.44
C ILE A 196 11.25 9.50 -2.25
N PRO A 197 12.52 9.46 -1.81
CA PRO A 197 13.52 8.63 -2.45
C PRO A 197 13.14 7.14 -2.36
N TRP A 198 13.33 6.41 -3.45
CA TRP A 198 12.94 5.01 -3.53
C TRP A 198 14.08 4.11 -4.01
N PRO A 199 14.26 2.93 -3.39
CA PRO A 199 15.27 1.99 -3.86
C PRO A 199 14.81 1.28 -5.15
N GLU A 200 15.66 1.29 -6.16
CA GLU A 200 15.48 0.55 -7.41
C GLU A 200 16.54 -0.54 -7.57
N PHE A 201 16.08 -1.70 -8.02
CA PHE A 201 16.93 -2.86 -8.27
C PHE A 201 17.63 -2.72 -9.62
N MET A 202 18.94 -2.95 -9.60
CA MET A 202 19.80 -2.88 -10.78
C MET A 202 20.02 -4.25 -11.42
N SER A 203 20.72 -4.29 -12.55
CA SER A 203 21.02 -5.53 -13.28
C SER A 203 21.81 -6.55 -12.43
N SER A 204 22.64 -6.06 -11.51
CA SER A 204 23.40 -6.87 -10.53
C SER A 204 22.63 -7.27 -9.26
N ALA A 205 21.40 -6.80 -9.07
CA ALA A 205 20.56 -7.13 -7.91
C ALA A 205 20.37 -8.64 -7.66
N PRO A 206 20.18 -9.50 -8.69
CA PRO A 206 19.95 -10.93 -8.46
C PRO A 206 21.07 -11.63 -7.71
N ILE A 207 22.33 -11.23 -7.95
CA ILE A 207 23.49 -11.76 -7.24
C ILE A 207 23.37 -11.42 -5.75
N TRP A 208 23.09 -10.16 -5.44
CA TRP A 208 22.92 -9.71 -4.06
C TRP A 208 21.74 -10.38 -3.37
N LEU A 209 20.60 -10.54 -4.05
CA LEU A 209 19.43 -11.27 -3.54
C LEU A 209 19.75 -12.72 -3.19
N ALA A 210 20.59 -13.41 -3.97
CA ALA A 210 21.04 -14.77 -3.65
C ALA A 210 21.83 -14.82 -2.33
N PHE A 211 22.70 -13.82 -2.09
CA PHE A 211 23.40 -13.69 -0.80
C PHE A 211 22.44 -13.39 0.36
N LEU A 212 21.40 -12.58 0.16
CA LEU A 212 20.38 -12.36 1.18
C LEU A 212 19.65 -13.66 1.54
N ILE A 213 19.31 -14.49 0.56
CA ILE A 213 18.70 -15.81 0.78
C ILE A 213 19.65 -16.72 1.57
N LEU A 214 20.93 -16.79 1.18
CA LEU A 214 21.95 -17.53 1.94
C LEU A 214 22.11 -17.01 3.37
N GLY A 215 22.04 -15.70 3.56
CA GLY A 215 22.03 -15.06 4.87
C GLY A 215 20.82 -15.51 5.70
N ILE A 216 19.63 -15.54 5.12
CA ILE A 216 18.41 -16.00 5.82
C ILE A 216 18.55 -17.48 6.21
N LEU A 217 19.08 -18.32 5.32
CA LEU A 217 19.34 -19.73 5.63
C LEU A 217 20.37 -19.87 6.76
N GLN A 218 21.47 -19.13 6.73
CA GLN A 218 22.45 -19.08 7.81
C GLN A 218 21.83 -18.61 9.13
N PHE A 219 20.99 -17.58 9.08
CA PHE A 219 20.28 -17.06 10.24
C PHE A 219 19.41 -18.16 10.87
N GLN A 220 18.58 -18.84 10.06
CA GLN A 220 17.69 -19.91 10.52
C GLN A 220 18.47 -21.10 11.09
N LEU A 221 19.55 -21.52 10.44
CA LEU A 221 20.42 -22.59 10.92
C LEU A 221 21.05 -22.23 12.27
N THR A 222 21.62 -21.04 12.39
CA THR A 222 22.25 -20.57 13.64
C THR A 222 21.21 -20.47 14.76
N TRP A 223 20.02 -19.94 14.46
CA TRP A 223 18.91 -19.88 15.39
C TRP A 223 18.50 -21.26 15.90
N PHE A 224 18.35 -22.23 14.98
CA PHE A 224 17.96 -23.59 15.30
C PHE A 224 19.02 -24.34 16.12
N PHE A 225 20.28 -24.33 15.70
CA PHE A 225 21.35 -25.03 16.40
C PHE A 225 21.67 -24.41 17.76
N MET A 226 21.72 -23.09 17.86
CA MET A 226 21.93 -22.44 19.16
C MET A 226 20.71 -22.60 20.09
N GLY A 227 19.49 -22.61 19.54
CA GLY A 227 18.28 -22.90 20.31
C GLY A 227 18.29 -24.32 20.89
N ARG A 228 18.71 -25.32 20.12
CA ARG A 228 18.90 -26.70 20.63
C ARG A 228 19.96 -26.77 21.72
N ARG A 229 21.12 -26.14 21.52
CA ARG A 229 22.18 -26.08 22.54
C ARG A 229 21.71 -25.38 23.82
N GLU A 230 20.93 -24.32 23.71
CA GLU A 230 20.36 -23.61 24.87
C GLU A 230 19.41 -24.52 25.67
N GLN A 231 18.60 -25.34 24.99
CA GLN A 231 17.74 -26.34 25.63
C GLN A 231 18.55 -27.46 26.30
N GLU A 232 19.62 -27.95 25.67
CA GLU A 232 20.46 -29.03 26.21
C GLU A 232 21.37 -28.57 27.36
N THR A 233 21.92 -27.36 27.28
CA THR A 233 22.91 -26.84 28.24
C THR A 233 22.30 -25.97 29.33
N GLY A 234 21.07 -25.48 29.15
CA GLY A 234 20.41 -24.55 30.06
C GLY A 234 21.08 -23.18 30.18
N LYS A 235 22.12 -22.90 29.39
CA LYS A 235 22.83 -21.61 29.40
C LYS A 235 22.22 -20.68 28.35
N PRO A 236 21.82 -19.45 28.73
CA PRO A 236 21.28 -18.50 27.77
C PRO A 236 22.33 -18.17 26.71
N SER A 237 21.97 -18.36 25.44
CA SER A 237 22.82 -17.99 24.32
C SER A 237 22.26 -16.74 23.64
N ASN A 238 23.13 -15.81 23.27
CA ASN A 238 22.75 -14.62 22.49
C ASN A 238 22.51 -14.98 21.01
N ARG A 239 21.64 -15.98 20.75
CA ARG A 239 21.37 -16.58 19.43
C ARG A 239 21.00 -15.55 18.38
N PHE A 240 20.19 -14.54 18.73
CA PHE A 240 19.77 -13.48 17.82
C PHE A 240 20.95 -12.65 17.34
N ARG A 241 21.87 -12.27 18.24
CA ARG A 241 23.03 -11.44 17.89
C ARG A 241 23.97 -12.17 16.93
N TRP A 242 24.25 -13.45 17.18
CA TRP A 242 25.11 -14.25 16.30
C TRP A 242 24.47 -14.53 14.95
N ALA A 243 23.17 -14.86 14.93
CA ALA A 243 22.44 -15.06 13.69
C ALA A 243 22.40 -13.76 12.86
N LEU A 244 22.10 -12.62 13.50
CA LEU A 244 22.08 -11.31 12.85
C LEU A 244 23.46 -10.88 12.36
N ALA A 245 24.52 -11.09 13.15
CA ALA A 245 25.88 -10.76 12.75
C ALA A 245 26.31 -11.56 11.50
N GLY A 246 26.03 -12.87 11.47
CA GLY A 246 26.29 -13.70 10.30
C GLY A 246 25.52 -13.24 9.05
N PHE A 247 24.24 -12.92 9.21
CA PHE A 247 23.40 -12.40 8.14
C PHE A 247 23.97 -11.10 7.56
N LEU A 248 24.33 -10.14 8.42
CA LEU A 248 24.88 -8.85 8.00
C LEU A 248 26.22 -9.01 7.28
N VAL A 249 27.08 -9.93 7.74
CA VAL A 249 28.35 -10.22 7.05
C VAL A 249 28.08 -10.80 5.65
N ILE A 250 27.19 -11.77 5.52
CA ILE A 250 26.85 -12.37 4.22
C ILE A 250 26.23 -11.32 3.28
N ALA A 251 25.32 -10.48 3.78
CA ALA A 251 24.71 -9.40 3.01
C ALA A 251 25.74 -8.37 2.53
N ALA A 252 26.71 -7.99 3.38
CA ALA A 252 27.78 -7.07 3.04
C ALA A 252 28.75 -7.66 2.01
N VAL A 253 29.14 -8.93 2.17
CA VAL A 253 29.95 -9.66 1.19
C VAL A 253 29.24 -9.75 -0.15
N GLY A 254 27.94 -10.08 -0.14
CA GLY A 254 27.12 -10.09 -1.35
C GLY A 254 27.05 -8.73 -2.03
N TRP A 255 26.99 -7.64 -1.27
CA TRP A 255 27.00 -6.28 -1.82
C TRP A 255 28.32 -5.96 -2.52
N ILE A 256 29.45 -6.29 -1.88
CA ILE A 256 30.79 -6.07 -2.46
C ILE A 256 30.98 -6.93 -3.72
N ILE A 257 30.60 -8.20 -3.66
CA ILE A 257 30.74 -9.10 -4.81
C ILE A 257 29.86 -8.64 -5.96
N SER A 258 28.57 -8.39 -5.72
CA SER A 258 27.65 -7.93 -6.76
C SER A 258 28.16 -6.63 -7.40
N SER A 259 28.49 -5.61 -6.62
CA SER A 259 29.01 -4.33 -7.13
C SER A 259 30.37 -4.45 -7.83
N ALA A 260 31.26 -5.36 -7.40
CA ALA A 260 32.54 -5.60 -8.06
C ALA A 260 32.39 -6.32 -9.40
N THR A 261 31.38 -7.19 -9.53
CA THR A 261 31.07 -7.92 -10.78
C THR A 261 30.16 -7.14 -11.72
N ALA A 262 29.64 -5.99 -11.29
CA ALA A 262 28.58 -5.29 -11.99
C ALA A 262 29.11 -4.39 -13.11
N ASP A 263 29.30 -5.01 -14.27
CA ASP A 263 29.66 -4.33 -15.52
C ASP A 263 28.51 -4.34 -16.53
N ASN A 264 27.26 -4.48 -16.08
CA ASN A 264 26.11 -4.65 -16.97
C ASN A 264 25.52 -3.33 -17.47
N GLU A 265 25.87 -2.19 -16.88
CA GLU A 265 25.35 -0.87 -17.28
C GLU A 265 26.40 -0.07 -18.05
N GLY A 266 25.92 0.78 -18.94
CA GLY A 266 26.79 1.64 -19.73
C GLY A 266 26.08 2.83 -20.33
N ILE A 267 26.88 3.63 -21.03
CA ILE A 267 26.41 4.69 -21.90
C ILE A 267 26.99 4.49 -23.29
N LEU A 268 26.19 4.74 -24.31
CA LEU A 268 26.64 4.82 -25.69
C LEU A 268 26.94 6.28 -26.01
N VAL A 269 28.14 6.53 -26.52
CA VAL A 269 28.65 7.87 -26.85
C VAL A 269 29.30 7.87 -28.22
N ALA A 270 29.23 9.00 -28.92
CA ALA A 270 29.98 9.19 -30.15
C ALA A 270 31.48 9.31 -29.83
N ARG A 271 32.36 8.68 -30.61
CA ARG A 271 33.83 8.77 -30.42
C ARG A 271 34.36 10.19 -30.55
N SER A 272 33.66 11.06 -31.29
CA SER A 272 33.98 12.49 -31.41
C SER A 272 33.78 13.28 -30.11
N SER A 273 33.00 12.76 -29.16
CA SER A 273 32.69 13.44 -27.89
C SER A 273 33.87 13.54 -26.92
N ARG A 274 34.98 12.83 -27.17
CA ARG A 274 36.13 12.69 -26.25
C ARG A 274 35.82 12.01 -24.92
N ILE A 275 34.70 11.28 -24.82
CA ILE A 275 34.35 10.47 -23.65
C ILE A 275 34.80 9.03 -23.90
N GLY A 276 35.93 8.64 -23.31
CA GLY A 276 36.43 7.26 -23.34
C GLY A 276 36.06 6.47 -22.08
N GLU A 277 36.04 7.16 -20.94
CA GLU A 277 35.65 6.64 -19.63
C GLU A 277 34.61 7.54 -18.97
N PHE A 278 33.92 7.04 -17.94
CA PHE A 278 32.93 7.83 -17.19
C PHE A 278 33.54 9.10 -16.57
N GLU A 279 34.82 9.05 -16.18
CA GLU A 279 35.52 10.17 -15.56
C GLU A 279 35.74 11.35 -16.53
N ASP A 280 35.80 11.08 -17.84
CA ASP A 280 35.99 12.10 -18.87
C ASP A 280 34.80 13.06 -18.97
N ILE A 281 33.59 12.60 -18.62
CA ILE A 281 32.35 13.38 -18.70
C ILE A 281 32.49 14.72 -17.95
N LYS A 282 33.14 14.69 -16.78
CA LYS A 282 33.38 15.90 -15.98
C LYS A 282 34.16 16.94 -16.78
N SER A 283 35.24 16.53 -17.44
CA SER A 283 36.09 17.43 -18.24
C SER A 283 35.34 17.99 -19.46
N VAL A 284 34.51 17.17 -20.11
CA VAL A 284 33.75 17.56 -21.30
C VAL A 284 32.69 18.61 -20.94
N ILE A 285 31.95 18.40 -19.86
CA ILE A 285 30.92 19.33 -19.38
C ILE A 285 31.55 20.64 -18.89
N MET A 286 32.64 20.58 -18.11
CA MET A 286 33.34 21.78 -17.65
C MET A 286 33.90 22.60 -18.82
N ALA A 287 34.45 21.94 -19.85
CA ALA A 287 34.92 22.61 -21.07
C ALA A 287 33.77 23.27 -21.86
N ARG A 288 32.60 22.63 -21.93
CA ARG A 288 31.39 23.21 -22.56
C ARG A 288 30.87 24.43 -21.80
N GLY A 289 30.82 24.35 -20.46
CA GLY A 289 30.36 25.44 -19.60
C GLY A 289 31.38 26.57 -19.39
N GLY A 290 32.62 26.40 -19.87
CA GLY A 290 33.70 27.38 -19.70
C GLY A 290 34.11 27.59 -18.24
N VAL A 291 34.00 26.56 -17.40
CA VAL A 291 34.28 26.62 -15.95
C VAL A 291 35.47 25.74 -15.57
N ASN A 292 36.21 26.15 -14.54
CA ASN A 292 37.34 25.35 -14.04
C ASN A 292 36.94 24.46 -12.86
N HIS A 293 35.96 24.89 -12.07
CA HIS A 293 35.42 24.15 -10.93
C HIS A 293 33.92 23.96 -11.06
N VAL A 294 33.44 22.78 -10.64
CA VAL A 294 32.02 22.44 -10.66
C VAL A 294 31.17 23.42 -9.84
N SER A 295 31.72 23.98 -8.76
CA SER A 295 31.02 24.96 -7.93
C SER A 295 30.64 26.24 -8.69
N GLU A 296 31.34 26.56 -9.79
CA GLU A 296 31.04 27.74 -10.60
C GLU A 296 29.71 27.58 -11.36
N PHE A 297 29.23 26.36 -11.59
CA PHE A 297 27.89 26.11 -12.15
C PHE A 297 26.78 26.67 -11.26
N ALA A 298 26.98 26.78 -9.94
CA ALA A 298 25.97 27.35 -9.04
C ALA A 298 25.70 28.85 -9.27
N HIS A 299 26.57 29.54 -10.02
CA HIS A 299 26.46 30.97 -10.31
C HIS A 299 26.13 31.27 -11.78
N LYS A 300 25.99 30.23 -12.61
CA LYS A 300 25.61 30.35 -14.03
C LYS A 300 24.11 30.60 -14.17
N SER A 301 23.69 31.29 -15.24
CA SER A 301 22.27 31.42 -15.54
C SER A 301 21.68 30.08 -15.99
N ASP A 302 20.36 29.93 -15.88
CA ASP A 302 19.68 28.70 -16.31
C ASP A 302 19.96 28.37 -17.79
N GLU A 303 20.06 29.38 -18.65
CA GLU A 303 20.36 29.21 -20.09
C GLU A 303 21.79 28.72 -20.34
N GLU A 304 22.78 29.22 -19.58
CA GLU A 304 24.15 28.73 -19.65
C GLU A 304 24.27 27.30 -19.10
N LEU A 305 23.47 26.96 -18.09
CA LEU A 305 23.40 25.61 -17.53
C LEU A 305 22.82 24.61 -18.53
N GLU A 306 21.74 24.96 -19.23
CA GLU A 306 21.14 24.12 -20.27
C GLU A 306 22.12 23.87 -21.43
N GLN A 307 22.91 24.87 -21.83
CA GLN A 307 23.92 24.70 -22.88
C GLN A 307 25.09 23.82 -22.45
N ALA A 308 25.47 23.86 -21.16
CA ALA A 308 26.52 23.01 -20.60
C ALA A 308 26.02 21.60 -20.26
N ALA A 309 24.72 21.43 -20.06
CA ALA A 309 24.11 20.19 -19.59
C ALA A 309 24.39 19.01 -20.53
N LEU A 310 24.67 17.85 -19.93
CA LEU A 310 24.75 16.60 -20.66
C LEU A 310 23.34 16.13 -21.05
N LYS A 311 23.06 15.97 -22.34
CA LYS A 311 21.76 15.47 -22.82
C LYS A 311 21.76 13.94 -22.84
N ILE A 312 20.89 13.34 -22.04
CA ILE A 312 20.85 11.89 -21.81
C ILE A 312 19.55 11.33 -22.39
N CYS A 313 19.65 10.43 -23.35
CA CYS A 313 18.53 9.61 -23.80
C CYS A 313 18.45 8.35 -22.94
N VAL A 314 17.28 8.02 -22.41
CA VAL A 314 17.03 6.79 -21.64
C VAL A 314 15.66 6.20 -21.98
N LEU A 315 15.50 4.90 -21.76
CA LEU A 315 14.17 4.29 -21.75
C LEU A 315 13.44 4.72 -20.47
N ARG A 316 12.15 5.07 -20.58
CA ARG A 316 11.31 5.40 -19.41
C ARG A 316 11.32 4.25 -18.39
N ASP A 317 11.40 4.60 -17.11
CA ASP A 317 11.39 3.67 -15.96
C ASP A 317 12.55 2.65 -15.99
N SER A 318 13.66 3.00 -16.67
CA SER A 318 14.86 2.17 -16.71
C SER A 318 15.78 2.48 -15.53
N PRO A 319 16.32 1.45 -14.83
CA PRO A 319 17.26 1.64 -13.71
C PRO A 319 18.59 2.29 -14.13
N SER A 320 18.89 2.33 -15.44
CA SER A 320 20.06 3.02 -15.98
C SER A 320 19.99 4.54 -15.77
N GLU A 321 18.79 5.13 -15.78
CA GLU A 321 18.58 6.57 -15.52
C GLU A 321 19.03 6.97 -14.11
N PRO A 322 18.47 6.42 -13.01
CA PRO A 322 18.89 6.78 -11.67
C PRO A 322 20.35 6.41 -11.38
N ASN A 323 20.89 5.35 -11.98
CA ASN A 323 22.31 5.00 -11.81
C ASN A 323 23.24 6.10 -12.35
N LEU A 324 22.94 6.60 -13.56
CA LEU A 324 23.73 7.67 -14.18
C LEU A 324 23.49 9.02 -13.51
N THR A 325 22.23 9.42 -13.37
CA THR A 325 21.86 10.74 -12.82
C THR A 325 22.31 10.92 -11.38
N ASN A 326 22.28 9.88 -10.54
CA ASN A 326 22.82 9.96 -9.18
C ASN A 326 24.32 10.23 -9.14
N LYS A 327 25.09 9.67 -10.07
CA LYS A 327 26.54 9.90 -10.15
C LYS A 327 26.81 11.32 -10.63
N LEU A 328 26.11 11.78 -11.67
CA LEU A 328 26.23 13.15 -12.17
C LEU A 328 25.85 14.17 -11.09
N ARG A 329 24.77 13.93 -10.35
CA ARG A 329 24.33 14.76 -9.23
C ARG A 329 25.36 14.81 -8.10
N ARG A 330 25.94 13.67 -7.72
CA ARG A 330 27.04 13.62 -6.72
C ARG A 330 28.27 14.39 -7.17
N LEU A 331 28.52 14.44 -8.48
CA LEU A 331 29.60 15.22 -9.08
C LEU A 331 29.23 16.69 -9.31
N GLY A 332 27.98 17.11 -9.05
CA GLY A 332 27.48 18.47 -9.28
C GLY A 332 27.40 18.87 -10.76
N LEU A 333 27.30 17.91 -11.67
CA LEU A 333 27.29 18.17 -13.12
C LEU A 333 25.85 18.41 -13.62
N PRO A 334 25.61 19.46 -14.43
CA PRO A 334 24.30 19.69 -15.05
C PRO A 334 23.99 18.60 -16.10
N TYR A 335 22.75 18.15 -16.12
CA TYR A 335 22.27 17.14 -17.07
C TYR A 335 20.79 17.36 -17.38
N GLU A 336 20.36 16.90 -18.55
CA GLU A 336 18.98 16.91 -19.02
C GLU A 336 18.62 15.50 -19.49
N VAL A 337 17.45 14.98 -19.08
CA VAL A 337 17.03 13.60 -19.39
C VAL A 337 15.87 13.60 -20.37
N ASN A 338 16.08 12.99 -21.53
CA ASN A 338 15.06 12.70 -22.51
C ASN A 338 14.60 11.23 -22.39
N ARG A 339 13.38 11.02 -21.89
CA ARG A 339 12.81 9.70 -21.65
C ARG A 339 11.98 9.24 -22.84
N ALA A 340 12.46 8.21 -23.53
CA ALA A 340 11.74 7.60 -24.64
C ALA A 340 10.80 6.49 -24.16
N SER A 341 9.63 6.38 -24.79
CA SER A 341 8.66 5.31 -24.51
C SER A 341 9.08 3.94 -25.08
N SER A 342 10.09 3.90 -25.95
CA SER A 342 10.61 2.66 -26.53
C SER A 342 12.09 2.81 -26.86
N MET A 343 12.82 1.70 -26.86
CA MET A 343 14.25 1.71 -27.15
C MET A 343 14.53 2.24 -28.57
N SER A 344 13.69 1.91 -29.55
CA SER A 344 13.83 2.41 -30.92
C SER A 344 13.77 3.95 -31.01
N ARG A 345 12.89 4.58 -30.22
CA ARG A 345 12.79 6.05 -30.14
C ARG A 345 13.99 6.66 -29.41
N ALA A 346 14.51 5.98 -28.39
CA ALA A 346 15.72 6.42 -27.70
C ALA A 346 16.94 6.40 -28.65
N ILE A 347 17.05 5.33 -29.46
CA ILE A 347 18.12 5.17 -30.45
C ILE A 347 18.01 6.23 -31.55
N SER A 348 16.81 6.46 -32.11
CA SER A 348 16.63 7.48 -33.15
C SER A 348 16.96 8.87 -32.64
N SER A 349 16.53 9.21 -31.42
CA SER A 349 16.84 10.51 -30.79
C SER A 349 18.35 10.72 -30.58
N PHE A 350 19.08 9.65 -30.22
CA PHE A 350 20.53 9.69 -30.14
C PHE A 350 21.18 9.83 -31.52
N ALA A 351 20.72 9.08 -32.52
CA ALA A 351 21.25 9.13 -33.89
C ALA A 351 21.04 10.50 -34.56
N GLU A 352 19.93 11.16 -34.28
CA GLU A 352 19.59 12.50 -34.74
C GLU A 352 20.41 13.61 -34.05
N GLY A 353 21.18 13.27 -33.01
CA GLY A 353 21.99 14.24 -32.25
C GLY A 353 21.20 15.04 -31.20
N ASN A 354 19.97 14.61 -30.86
CA ASN A 354 19.17 15.25 -29.80
C ASN A 354 19.73 14.95 -28.40
N CYS A 355 20.55 13.90 -28.26
CA CYS A 355 21.19 13.48 -27.01
C CYS A 355 22.70 13.28 -27.21
N ASP A 356 23.50 13.65 -26.21
CA ASP A 356 24.94 13.38 -26.18
C ASP A 356 25.25 11.91 -25.90
N VAL A 357 24.42 11.28 -25.04
CA VAL A 357 24.62 9.91 -24.56
C VAL A 357 23.30 9.15 -24.52
N LEU A 358 23.35 7.84 -24.75
CA LEU A 358 22.23 6.93 -24.53
C LEU A 358 22.58 5.97 -23.39
N ALA A 359 21.85 6.02 -22.27
CA ALA A 359 22.09 5.13 -21.12
C ALA A 359 21.11 3.96 -21.11
N ALA A 360 21.64 2.74 -21.04
CA ALA A 360 20.88 1.50 -20.97
C ALA A 360 21.80 0.34 -20.50
N PRO A 361 21.24 -0.84 -20.20
CA PRO A 361 22.05 -2.03 -19.98
C PRO A 361 22.90 -2.33 -21.22
N LYS A 362 24.14 -2.80 -21.05
CA LYS A 362 25.08 -3.09 -22.15
C LYS A 362 24.52 -4.06 -23.18
N SER A 363 23.69 -5.02 -22.76
CA SER A 363 22.98 -5.91 -23.69
C SER A 363 22.10 -5.11 -24.66
N ALA A 364 21.31 -4.17 -24.14
CA ALA A 364 20.48 -3.27 -24.94
C ALA A 364 21.32 -2.28 -25.77
N LEU A 365 22.45 -1.79 -25.23
CA LEU A 365 23.36 -0.91 -25.97
C LEU A 365 24.07 -1.61 -27.12
N ASN A 366 24.45 -2.89 -26.95
CA ASN A 366 25.02 -3.68 -28.03
C ASN A 366 24.00 -3.87 -29.17
N SER A 367 22.73 -4.12 -28.83
CA SER A 367 21.65 -4.15 -29.81
C SER A 367 21.42 -2.79 -30.47
N ALA A 368 21.44 -1.70 -29.69
CA ALA A 368 21.31 -0.34 -30.21
C ALA A 368 22.43 0.04 -31.17
N LEU A 369 23.68 -0.31 -30.84
CA LEU A 369 24.85 -0.04 -31.66
C LEU A 369 24.73 -0.70 -33.04
N ALA A 370 24.17 -1.90 -33.12
CA ALA A 370 23.92 -2.61 -34.38
C ALA A 370 22.83 -1.96 -35.25
N MET A 371 21.97 -1.12 -34.67
CA MET A 371 20.89 -0.42 -35.38
C MET A 371 21.31 0.96 -35.92
N LEU A 372 22.48 1.47 -35.53
CA LEU A 372 22.99 2.74 -36.03
C LEU A 372 23.63 2.58 -37.41
N GLU A 373 23.47 3.61 -38.25
CA GLU A 373 24.06 3.63 -39.60
C GLU A 373 25.59 3.50 -39.59
N SER A 374 26.25 4.01 -38.55
CA SER A 374 27.70 3.94 -38.36
C SER A 374 28.07 3.41 -36.96
N PRO A 375 28.14 2.09 -36.76
CA PRO A 375 28.51 1.51 -35.48
C PRO A 375 29.94 1.88 -35.04
N ALA A 376 30.88 1.96 -36.00
CA ALA A 376 32.29 2.21 -35.69
C ALA A 376 32.57 3.60 -35.10
N SER A 377 31.72 4.59 -35.36
CA SER A 377 31.86 5.95 -34.83
C SER A 377 31.38 6.10 -33.39
N ASN A 378 30.81 5.04 -32.80
CA ASN A 378 30.28 5.03 -31.44
C ASN A 378 31.09 4.08 -30.53
N LEU A 379 31.02 4.33 -29.23
CA LEU A 379 31.68 3.54 -28.20
C LEU A 379 30.72 3.34 -27.03
N ILE A 380 30.73 2.14 -26.45
CA ILE A 380 30.03 1.86 -25.19
C ILE A 380 31.03 2.05 -24.05
N VAL A 381 30.72 2.99 -23.16
CA VAL A 381 31.49 3.27 -21.95
C VAL A 381 30.78 2.63 -20.76
N SER A 382 31.52 1.88 -19.96
CA SER A 382 30.95 1.18 -18.80
C SER A 382 30.65 2.14 -17.66
N VAL A 383 29.50 1.99 -17.02
CA VAL A 383 29.14 2.75 -15.83
C VAL A 383 28.97 1.78 -14.68
N LYS A 384 29.88 1.84 -13.70
CA LYS A 384 29.82 0.99 -12.50
C LYS A 384 28.47 1.13 -11.83
N GLU A 385 27.79 0.04 -11.54
CA GLU A 385 26.52 0.04 -10.81
C GLU A 385 26.66 -0.58 -9.42
N ALA A 386 25.64 -0.38 -8.58
CA ALA A 386 25.47 -1.11 -7.32
C ALA A 386 24.19 -1.94 -7.44
N PRO A 387 24.05 -3.08 -6.73
CA PRO A 387 22.84 -3.91 -6.83
C PRO A 387 21.54 -3.16 -6.50
N LEU A 388 21.64 -2.09 -5.70
CA LEU A 388 20.55 -1.19 -5.37
C LEU A 388 20.98 0.26 -5.58
N THR A 389 20.20 1.02 -6.32
CA THR A 389 20.37 2.47 -6.47
C THR A 389 19.18 3.20 -5.86
N TRP A 390 19.38 4.44 -5.43
CA TRP A 390 18.32 5.24 -4.83
C TRP A 390 17.82 6.25 -5.84
N THR A 391 16.59 6.13 -6.32
CA THR A 391 16.02 7.16 -7.17
C THR A 391 15.61 8.32 -6.28
N VAL A 392 16.19 9.47 -6.56
CA VAL A 392 15.95 10.67 -5.77
C VAL A 392 15.02 11.57 -6.59
N PRO A 393 13.89 11.99 -6.02
CA PRO A 393 12.98 12.87 -6.72
C PRO A 393 13.68 14.20 -7.05
N SER A 394 13.43 14.73 -8.24
CA SER A 394 13.88 16.05 -8.67
C SER A 394 12.78 16.76 -9.46
N PHE A 395 12.79 18.09 -9.41
CA PHE A 395 11.89 18.89 -10.23
C PHE A 395 12.36 18.92 -11.68
N GLU A 396 11.44 18.64 -12.59
CA GLU A 396 11.61 18.85 -14.01
C GLU A 396 10.38 19.59 -14.53
N GLY A 397 10.53 20.90 -14.77
CA GLY A 397 9.42 21.78 -15.10
C GLY A 397 8.35 21.81 -14.01
N PHE A 398 7.12 21.36 -14.34
CA PHE A 398 5.97 21.34 -13.43
C PHE A 398 5.72 19.98 -12.75
N ASN A 399 6.60 19.00 -12.98
CA ASN A 399 6.45 17.65 -12.44
C ASN A 399 7.65 17.28 -11.57
N VAL A 400 7.43 16.38 -10.63
CA VAL A 400 8.49 15.72 -9.88
C VAL A 400 8.73 14.37 -10.54
N VAL A 401 9.99 14.10 -10.91
CA VAL A 401 10.39 12.87 -11.57
C VAL A 401 11.41 12.13 -10.71
N GLY A 402 11.38 10.81 -10.75
CA GLY A 402 12.18 9.95 -9.90
C GLY A 402 11.62 9.85 -8.47
N GLY A 403 12.22 8.95 -7.69
CA GLY A 403 11.66 8.56 -6.40
C GLY A 403 10.36 7.78 -6.55
N TRP A 404 9.76 7.48 -5.41
CA TRP A 404 8.40 6.99 -5.33
C TRP A 404 7.49 8.17 -5.02
N SER A 405 6.50 8.39 -5.88
CA SER A 405 5.48 9.41 -5.67
C SER A 405 4.17 8.75 -5.23
N MET A 406 3.52 9.39 -4.26
CA MET A 406 2.21 9.04 -3.74
C MET A 406 1.30 10.21 -4.07
N THR A 407 0.18 9.96 -4.73
CA THR A 407 -0.77 11.03 -5.04
C THR A 407 -1.40 11.60 -3.76
N GLY A 408 -2.01 12.78 -3.86
CA GLY A 408 -2.71 13.41 -2.74
C GLY A 408 -3.82 12.53 -2.17
N GLU A 409 -4.55 11.83 -3.04
CA GLU A 409 -5.63 10.91 -2.67
C GLU A 409 -5.10 9.68 -1.93
N PHE A 410 -4.02 9.07 -2.45
CA PHE A 410 -3.33 7.95 -1.77
C PHE A 410 -2.86 8.38 -0.39
N PHE A 411 -2.17 9.52 -0.31
CA PHE A 411 -1.57 10.03 0.91
C PHE A 411 -2.62 10.36 1.97
N ALA A 412 -3.73 10.99 1.59
CA ALA A 412 -4.85 11.26 2.48
C ALA A 412 -5.49 9.98 3.02
N LEU A 413 -5.74 8.98 2.16
CA LEU A 413 -6.31 7.70 2.58
C LEU A 413 -5.37 6.95 3.53
N PHE A 414 -4.08 6.87 3.18
CA PHE A 414 -3.04 6.26 4.00
C PHE A 414 -2.96 6.91 5.38
N LEU A 415 -2.91 8.24 5.45
CA LEU A 415 -2.86 8.97 6.73
C LEU A 415 -4.15 8.81 7.52
N GLY A 416 -5.32 8.93 6.87
CA GLY A 416 -6.62 8.82 7.52
C GLY A 416 -6.82 7.46 8.18
N LEU A 417 -6.53 6.37 7.46
CA LEU A 417 -6.59 5.02 8.01
C LEU A 417 -5.57 4.82 9.13
N THR A 418 -4.33 5.29 8.94
CA THR A 418 -3.26 5.15 9.94
C THR A 418 -3.60 5.84 11.25
N ILE A 419 -4.07 7.08 11.17
CA ILE A 419 -4.43 7.91 12.34
C ILE A 419 -5.64 7.30 13.06
N PHE A 420 -6.71 6.95 12.34
CA PHE A 420 -7.92 6.38 12.92
C PHE A 420 -7.66 5.03 13.60
N TYR A 421 -7.11 4.07 12.85
CA TYR A 421 -6.88 2.72 13.37
C TYR A 421 -5.75 2.67 14.39
N GLY A 422 -4.78 3.59 14.33
CA GLY A 422 -3.74 3.70 15.35
C GLY A 422 -4.32 3.99 16.75
N GLY A 423 -5.39 4.79 16.83
CA GLY A 423 -6.07 5.10 18.09
C GLY A 423 -6.78 3.89 18.68
N GLY A 424 -7.46 3.12 17.84
CA GLY A 424 -8.05 1.83 18.22
C GLY A 424 -7.01 0.82 18.67
N LEU A 425 -5.90 0.69 17.92
CA LEU A 425 -4.81 -0.21 18.24
C LEU A 425 -4.12 0.17 19.56
N ALA A 426 -3.98 1.47 19.85
CA ALA A 426 -3.43 1.95 21.12
C ALA A 426 -4.25 1.50 22.33
N GLU A 427 -5.58 1.46 22.24
CA GLU A 427 -6.43 0.89 23.29
C GLU A 427 -6.25 -0.61 23.45
N VAL A 428 -6.15 -1.34 22.33
CA VAL A 428 -5.93 -2.79 22.35
C VAL A 428 -4.61 -3.12 23.05
N VAL A 429 -3.52 -2.43 22.71
CA VAL A 429 -2.21 -2.61 23.33
C VAL A 429 -2.25 -2.26 24.81
N ARG A 430 -2.84 -1.11 25.17
CA ARG A 430 -2.96 -0.67 26.57
C ARG A 430 -3.78 -1.66 27.41
N ALA A 431 -4.94 -2.06 26.92
CA ALA A 431 -5.83 -3.02 27.59
C ALA A 431 -5.16 -4.39 27.73
N GLY A 432 -4.44 -4.83 26.70
CA GLY A 432 -3.65 -6.06 26.74
C GLY A 432 -2.60 -6.07 27.84
N ILE A 433 -1.82 -4.99 27.98
CA ILE A 433 -0.80 -4.89 29.02
C ILE A 433 -1.44 -4.84 30.43
N LEU A 434 -2.52 -4.07 30.59
CA LEU A 434 -3.23 -3.94 31.87
C LEU A 434 -4.03 -5.19 32.27
N SER A 435 -4.31 -6.10 31.34
CA SER A 435 -5.01 -7.36 31.62
C SER A 435 -4.17 -8.35 32.42
N VAL A 436 -2.84 -8.18 32.43
CA VAL A 436 -1.93 -9.05 33.19
C VAL A 436 -2.04 -8.72 34.68
N SER A 437 -2.29 -9.75 35.49
CA SER A 437 -2.47 -9.60 36.94
C SER A 437 -1.27 -8.90 37.61
N LYS A 438 -1.58 -7.94 38.50
CA LYS A 438 -0.57 -7.26 39.33
C LYS A 438 0.27 -8.22 40.16
N GLY A 439 -0.29 -9.36 40.59
CA GLY A 439 0.44 -10.39 41.33
C GLY A 439 1.64 -10.98 40.56
N GLN A 440 1.54 -11.07 39.22
CA GLN A 440 2.67 -11.50 38.38
C GLN A 440 3.80 -10.46 38.39
N THR A 441 3.44 -9.18 38.46
CA THR A 441 4.40 -8.08 38.57
C THR A 441 5.06 -8.04 39.95
N GLU A 442 4.28 -8.24 41.01
CA GLU A 442 4.78 -8.27 42.39
C GLU A 442 5.69 -9.47 42.63
N ALA A 443 5.32 -10.66 42.13
CA ALA A 443 6.17 -11.86 42.19
C ALA A 443 7.50 -11.67 41.44
N ALA A 444 7.45 -11.05 40.24
CA ALA A 444 8.65 -10.74 39.47
C ALA A 444 9.61 -9.81 40.24
N ARG A 445 9.07 -8.77 40.89
CA ARG A 445 9.84 -7.85 41.73
C ARG A 445 10.41 -8.54 42.97
N ALA A 446 9.65 -9.44 43.59
CA ALA A 446 10.12 -10.24 44.73
C ALA A 446 11.28 -11.17 44.37
N LEU A 447 11.33 -11.64 43.12
CA LEU A 447 12.45 -12.41 42.56
C LEU A 447 13.65 -11.55 42.11
N GLY A 448 13.59 -10.23 42.30
CA GLY A 448 14.67 -9.30 41.93
C GLY A 448 14.82 -9.03 40.44
N LEU A 449 13.79 -9.32 39.63
CA LEU A 449 13.82 -9.03 38.19
C LEU A 449 13.78 -7.52 37.93
N LEU A 450 14.60 -7.06 36.99
CA LEU A 450 14.59 -5.69 36.49
C LEU A 450 13.29 -5.40 35.72
N GLU A 451 12.88 -4.13 35.65
CA GLU A 451 11.62 -3.74 35.00
C GLU A 451 11.56 -4.18 33.53
N GLY A 452 12.67 -4.10 32.80
CA GLY A 452 12.79 -4.60 31.43
C GLY A 452 12.65 -6.12 31.34
N GLN A 453 13.22 -6.87 32.29
CA GLN A 453 13.11 -8.33 32.35
C GLN A 453 11.67 -8.75 32.67
N ARG A 454 11.03 -8.08 33.63
CA ARG A 454 9.61 -8.29 33.97
C ARG A 454 8.71 -8.05 32.76
N LEU A 455 8.92 -6.95 32.03
CA LEU A 455 8.16 -6.64 30.82
C LEU A 455 8.36 -7.69 29.74
N GLN A 456 9.60 -8.07 29.43
CA GLN A 456 9.91 -9.00 28.35
C GLN A 456 9.55 -10.46 28.64
N LEU A 457 9.77 -10.94 29.87
CA LEU A 457 9.65 -12.36 30.20
C LEU A 457 8.27 -12.74 30.74
N ILE A 458 7.54 -11.80 31.37
CA ILE A 458 6.30 -12.11 32.09
C ILE A 458 5.12 -11.36 31.48
N VAL A 459 5.18 -10.03 31.40
CA VAL A 459 4.04 -9.21 30.99
C VAL A 459 3.76 -9.34 29.50
N LEU A 460 4.76 -9.11 28.64
CA LEU A 460 4.59 -9.08 27.19
C LEU A 460 4.09 -10.41 26.60
N PRO A 461 4.62 -11.60 26.98
CA PRO A 461 4.12 -12.87 26.46
C PRO A 461 2.67 -13.17 26.83
N GLN A 462 2.21 -12.69 28.00
CA GLN A 462 0.81 -12.83 28.44
C GLN A 462 -0.09 -11.81 27.76
N ALA A 463 0.33 -10.54 27.73
CA ALA A 463 -0.39 -9.46 27.07
C ALA A 463 -0.59 -9.74 25.58
N LEU A 464 0.42 -10.27 24.88
CA LEU A 464 0.32 -10.61 23.45
C LEU A 464 -0.83 -11.60 23.15
N LYS A 465 -1.10 -12.57 24.03
CA LYS A 465 -2.22 -13.51 23.87
C LYS A 465 -3.58 -12.81 23.93
N VAL A 466 -3.68 -11.72 24.67
CA VAL A 466 -4.89 -10.90 24.80
C VAL A 466 -4.99 -9.88 23.65
N ILE A 467 -3.85 -9.38 23.17
CA ILE A 467 -3.75 -8.37 22.10
C ILE A 467 -4.03 -8.96 20.71
N ILE A 468 -3.53 -10.17 20.41
CA ILE A 468 -3.59 -10.74 19.05
C ILE A 468 -5.03 -10.88 18.51
N PRO A 469 -6.01 -11.43 19.25
CA PRO A 469 -7.36 -11.59 18.72
C PRO A 469 -8.03 -10.28 18.26
N PRO A 470 -8.08 -9.20 19.06
CA PRO A 470 -8.64 -7.92 18.61
C PRO A 470 -7.79 -7.19 17.55
N LEU A 471 -6.46 -7.43 17.48
CA LEU A 471 -5.64 -6.91 16.39
C LEU A 471 -6.10 -7.45 15.03
N ILE A 472 -6.41 -8.74 14.94
CA ILE A 472 -6.88 -9.34 13.68
C ILE A 472 -8.17 -8.67 13.22
N SER A 473 -9.12 -8.43 14.13
CA SER A 473 -10.36 -7.70 13.80
C SER A 473 -10.07 -6.27 13.34
N THR A 474 -9.16 -5.56 14.01
CA THR A 474 -8.74 -4.20 13.64
C THR A 474 -8.15 -4.18 12.22
N TYR A 475 -7.29 -5.15 11.90
CA TYR A 475 -6.66 -5.25 10.58
C TYR A 475 -7.66 -5.60 9.48
N LEU A 476 -8.61 -6.50 9.76
CA LEU A 476 -9.70 -6.81 8.82
C LEU A 476 -10.60 -5.61 8.56
N SER A 477 -10.89 -4.81 9.59
CA SER A 477 -11.66 -3.57 9.42
C SER A 477 -10.89 -2.54 8.60
N LEU A 478 -9.58 -2.36 8.86
CA LEU A 478 -8.74 -1.46 8.07
C LEU A 478 -8.72 -1.83 6.58
N MET A 479 -8.57 -3.13 6.26
CA MET A 479 -8.59 -3.61 4.88
C MET A 479 -9.96 -3.45 4.20
N LYS A 480 -11.06 -3.38 4.96
CA LYS A 480 -12.39 -3.09 4.40
C LYS A 480 -12.60 -1.59 4.19
N ASP A 481 -12.11 -0.78 5.12
CA ASP A 481 -12.25 0.67 5.11
C ASP A 481 -11.33 1.36 4.09
N THR A 482 -10.41 0.65 3.43
CA THR A 482 -9.74 1.17 2.23
C THR A 482 -10.73 1.58 1.14
N SER A 483 -11.92 0.96 1.10
CA SER A 483 -13.01 1.35 0.19
C SER A 483 -13.54 2.77 0.42
N LEU A 484 -13.28 3.37 1.59
CA LEU A 484 -13.57 4.80 1.83
C LEU A 484 -12.73 5.72 0.96
N GLY A 485 -11.67 5.20 0.30
CA GLY A 485 -10.90 5.90 -0.71
C GLY A 485 -11.74 6.51 -1.84
N VAL A 486 -12.92 5.94 -2.11
CA VAL A 486 -13.90 6.52 -3.05
C VAL A 486 -14.26 7.97 -2.71
N ALA A 487 -14.25 8.35 -1.44
CA ALA A 487 -14.62 9.68 -0.98
C ALA A 487 -13.59 10.76 -1.37
N VAL A 488 -12.34 10.35 -1.61
CA VAL A 488 -11.25 11.21 -2.09
C VAL A 488 -10.85 10.87 -3.53
N ALA A 489 -11.67 10.10 -4.25
CA ALA A 489 -11.43 9.64 -5.62
C ALA A 489 -10.14 8.81 -5.80
N PHE A 490 -9.68 8.10 -4.76
CA PHE A 490 -8.55 7.18 -4.89
C PHE A 490 -8.97 5.91 -5.67
N PRO A 491 -8.28 5.54 -6.78
CA PRO A 491 -8.68 4.41 -7.63
C PRO A 491 -8.21 3.08 -7.06
N GLU A 492 -8.89 2.67 -6.00
CA GLU A 492 -8.84 1.32 -5.45
C GLU A 492 -9.94 0.44 -6.08
N MET A 493 -9.98 -0.84 -5.67
CA MET A 493 -10.89 -1.84 -6.21
C MET A 493 -12.34 -1.37 -6.29
N TYR A 494 -12.90 -0.78 -5.23
CA TYR A 494 -14.30 -0.39 -5.18
C TYR A 494 -14.65 0.80 -6.10
N LEU A 495 -13.82 1.84 -6.18
CA LEU A 495 -14.00 2.94 -7.15
C LEU A 495 -13.90 2.43 -8.59
N ILE A 496 -12.90 1.60 -8.90
CA ILE A 496 -12.76 1.01 -10.23
C ILE A 496 -13.98 0.17 -10.58
N SER A 497 -14.43 -0.68 -9.67
CA SER A 497 -15.65 -1.46 -9.84
C SER A 497 -16.88 -0.59 -10.10
N GLN A 498 -17.06 0.52 -9.39
CA GLN A 498 -18.16 1.45 -9.67
C GLN A 498 -18.09 2.02 -11.10
N THR A 499 -16.90 2.41 -11.55
CA THR A 499 -16.67 2.89 -12.92
C THR A 499 -17.00 1.80 -13.94
N LEU A 500 -16.54 0.56 -13.72
CA LEU A 500 -16.87 -0.61 -14.54
C LEU A 500 -18.39 -0.83 -14.61
N MET A 501 -19.10 -0.73 -13.48
CA MET A 501 -20.55 -0.93 -13.43
C MET A 501 -21.29 0.12 -14.23
N ASN A 502 -20.86 1.38 -14.14
CA ASN A 502 -21.46 2.50 -14.84
C ASN A 502 -21.21 2.44 -16.36
N GLN A 503 -20.03 2.02 -16.78
CA GLN A 503 -19.68 1.94 -18.21
C GLN A 503 -20.23 0.69 -18.90
N SER A 504 -20.16 -0.47 -18.24
CA SER A 504 -20.61 -1.74 -18.84
C SER A 504 -22.12 -1.97 -18.69
N GLY A 505 -22.77 -1.34 -17.71
CA GLY A 505 -24.15 -1.65 -17.30
C GLY A 505 -24.31 -3.05 -16.66
N ARG A 506 -23.20 -3.74 -16.35
CA ARG A 506 -23.15 -5.12 -15.82
C ARG A 506 -22.98 -5.15 -14.29
N ALA A 507 -23.86 -4.43 -13.60
CA ALA A 507 -23.79 -4.24 -12.14
C ALA A 507 -23.77 -5.55 -11.33
N LEU A 508 -24.63 -6.52 -11.66
CA LEU A 508 -24.70 -7.78 -10.90
C LEU A 508 -23.42 -8.61 -11.04
N GLN A 509 -22.84 -8.68 -12.24
CA GLN A 509 -21.61 -9.43 -12.47
C GLN A 509 -20.43 -8.86 -11.67
N ILE A 510 -20.30 -7.54 -11.67
CA ILE A 510 -19.20 -6.87 -10.98
C ILE A 510 -19.36 -7.00 -9.45
N MET A 511 -20.57 -6.87 -8.92
CA MET A 511 -20.85 -7.10 -7.50
C MET A 511 -20.59 -8.55 -7.03
N ILE A 512 -20.64 -9.54 -7.92
CA ILE A 512 -20.32 -10.94 -7.59
C ILE A 512 -18.80 -11.17 -7.57
N ILE A 513 -18.03 -10.39 -8.35
CA ILE A 513 -16.57 -10.49 -8.38
C ILE A 513 -15.93 -9.92 -7.10
N ILE A 514 -16.49 -8.82 -6.59
CA ILE A 514 -16.03 -8.12 -5.38
C ILE A 514 -16.50 -8.88 -4.13
#